data_AF-A0A9R1D6R5-F1
#
_entry.id   AF-A0A9R1D6R5-F1
#
_cell.length_a   1.000
_cell.length_b   1.000
_cell.length_c   1.000
_cell.angle_alpha   90.00
_cell.angle_beta   90.00
_cell.angle_gamma   90.00
#
_symmetry.space_group_name_H-M   'P 1'
#
loop_
_entity.id
_entity.type
_entity.pdbx_description
1 polymer ?
#
loop_
_entity_poly.entity_id
_entity_poly.type
_entity_poly.pdbx_seq_one_letter_code
_entity_poly.pdbx_strand_id
1 'polypeptide(L)'
;MTGPIIVLGWDGLDIELMGRFGVAEAFGDHRQRIDTHVNDVIDDPHTRELWPSMITGVAPAEHGIHAATENGVAWNSSILRAGSRLATNTIPDDLQAWLGKRLREQGVGLDAKTPAYYHDNDISTVFDGGGRAISIPNYETERDRARGLDGNRDALWATIEPDKSLDNGMAPGVDRETLYHELGRELGQRVGETTAAITAGEPLVWCWFGLLDTVGHLQPALGDQFVREWYEVAAGITETVRSVVPADATVLAISDHGIQEGTHEHYATVASDDPAPVEAIEHVFEVADWIRQARVESAAMPEPEVSADGVRDVQAELQALGYTD
;
A
#
# COMPACT_ATOMS: atom_id res chain seq x y z
N MET A 1 -6.86 -23.99 10.93
CA MET A 1 -7.23 -22.72 10.31
C MET A 1 -5.92 -22.07 9.90
N THR A 2 -5.74 -21.67 8.65
CA THR A 2 -4.69 -20.67 8.37
C THR A 2 -5.21 -19.36 8.94
N GLY A 3 -4.39 -18.67 9.71
CA GLY A 3 -4.79 -17.46 10.40
C GLY A 3 -5.04 -16.29 9.44
N PRO A 4 -5.29 -15.07 9.95
CA PRO A 4 -5.52 -13.91 9.11
C PRO A 4 -4.30 -13.61 8.22
N ILE A 5 -4.54 -12.95 7.10
CA ILE A 5 -3.47 -12.48 6.21
C ILE A 5 -3.24 -10.99 6.45
N ILE A 6 -2.01 -10.60 6.75
CA ILE A 6 -1.63 -9.22 7.02
C ILE A 6 -0.65 -8.77 5.93
N VAL A 7 -1.06 -7.82 5.11
CA VAL A 7 -0.25 -7.23 4.04
C VAL A 7 0.22 -5.83 4.46
N LEU A 8 1.53 -5.67 4.56
CA LEU A 8 2.24 -4.43 4.81
C LEU A 8 2.83 -3.96 3.47
N GLY A 9 2.06 -3.13 2.77
CA GLY A 9 2.42 -2.57 1.48
C GLY A 9 3.39 -1.41 1.66
N TRP A 10 4.69 -1.67 1.63
CA TRP A 10 5.74 -0.66 1.75
C TRP A 10 6.13 -0.15 0.36
N ASP A 11 5.48 0.91 -0.11
CA ASP A 11 5.76 1.53 -1.41
C ASP A 11 7.22 1.98 -1.50
N GLY A 12 7.92 1.58 -2.56
CA GLY A 12 9.35 1.80 -2.73
C GLY A 12 10.28 0.88 -1.92
N LEU A 13 9.79 -0.21 -1.31
CA LEU A 13 10.66 -1.16 -0.62
C LEU A 13 11.59 -1.87 -1.60
N ASP A 14 12.89 -1.61 -1.44
CA ASP A 14 13.94 -2.16 -2.27
C ASP A 14 14.72 -3.28 -1.56
N ILE A 15 14.83 -4.44 -2.23
CA ILE A 15 15.50 -5.62 -1.68
C ILE A 15 17.01 -5.45 -1.47
N GLU A 16 17.69 -4.66 -2.30
CA GLU A 16 19.11 -4.39 -2.13
C GLU A 16 19.34 -3.45 -0.96
N LEU A 17 18.52 -2.41 -0.80
CA LEU A 17 18.58 -1.48 0.33
C LEU A 17 18.33 -2.19 1.66
N MET A 18 17.34 -3.10 1.72
CA MET A 18 17.12 -3.94 2.90
C MET A 18 18.37 -4.73 3.31
N GLY A 19 19.04 -5.36 2.33
CA GLY A 19 20.28 -6.10 2.56
C GLY A 19 21.45 -5.20 2.95
N ARG A 20 21.61 -4.08 2.24
CA ARG A 20 22.68 -3.09 2.43
C ARG A 20 22.63 -2.44 3.81
N PHE A 21 21.44 -2.14 4.31
CA PHE A 21 21.25 -1.53 5.62
C PHE A 21 21.13 -2.56 6.76
N GLY A 22 21.05 -3.86 6.43
CA GLY A 22 21.00 -4.93 7.42
C GLY A 22 19.66 -5.03 8.14
N VAL A 23 18.56 -4.67 7.46
CA VAL A 23 17.21 -4.64 8.02
C VAL A 23 16.25 -5.65 7.38
N ALA A 24 16.74 -6.50 6.48
CA ALA A 24 15.91 -7.41 5.69
C ALA A 24 15.02 -8.35 6.54
N GLU A 25 15.56 -8.92 7.61
CA GLU A 25 14.84 -9.89 8.47
C GLU A 25 13.63 -9.26 9.20
N ALA A 26 13.61 -7.93 9.36
CA ALA A 26 12.45 -7.24 9.91
C ALA A 26 11.22 -7.36 9.01
N PHE A 27 11.42 -7.49 7.68
CA PHE A 27 10.35 -7.62 6.69
C PHE A 27 9.96 -9.08 6.40
N GLY A 28 10.85 -10.03 6.68
CA GLY A 28 10.57 -11.46 6.60
C GLY A 28 11.85 -12.30 6.40
N ASP A 29 11.81 -13.54 6.89
CA ASP A 29 12.91 -14.50 6.76
C ASP A 29 13.16 -14.91 5.29
N HIS A 30 12.10 -14.92 4.48
CA HIS A 30 12.12 -15.20 3.05
C HIS A 30 11.80 -13.94 2.26
N ARG A 31 12.49 -13.74 1.13
CA ARG A 31 12.32 -12.57 0.27
C ARG A 31 12.79 -12.83 -1.14
N GLN A 32 12.12 -12.22 -2.11
CA GLN A 32 12.59 -12.20 -3.49
C GLN A 32 12.19 -10.93 -4.24
N ARG A 33 12.89 -10.69 -5.35
CA ARG A 33 12.39 -9.80 -6.40
C ARG A 33 11.28 -10.50 -7.14
N ILE A 34 10.26 -9.73 -7.49
CA ILE A 34 9.18 -10.16 -8.37
C ILE A 34 9.07 -9.18 -9.52
N ASP A 35 8.50 -9.62 -10.64
CA ASP A 35 8.25 -8.78 -11.78
C ASP A 35 7.19 -7.73 -11.43
N THR A 36 7.40 -6.51 -11.94
CA THR A 36 6.43 -5.41 -11.86
C THR A 36 5.97 -5.00 -13.25
N HIS A 37 4.90 -4.23 -13.31
CA HIS A 37 4.41 -3.65 -14.56
C HIS A 37 4.96 -2.24 -14.75
N VAL A 38 5.64 -2.04 -15.88
CA VAL A 38 6.11 -0.74 -16.36
C VAL A 38 5.02 -0.13 -17.22
N ASN A 39 4.62 1.10 -16.90
CA ASN A 39 3.60 1.80 -17.66
C ASN A 39 4.18 2.26 -19.01
N ASP A 40 3.53 1.86 -20.11
CA ASP A 40 4.01 2.13 -21.47
C ASP A 40 4.10 3.62 -21.86
N VAL A 41 3.43 4.52 -21.12
CA VAL A 41 3.37 5.95 -21.41
C VAL A 41 4.49 6.72 -20.71
N ILE A 42 4.78 6.36 -19.46
CA ILE A 42 5.80 7.02 -18.64
C ILE A 42 7.12 6.25 -18.60
N ASP A 43 7.13 4.98 -19.06
CA ASP A 43 8.28 4.07 -19.03
C ASP A 43 8.82 3.80 -17.62
N ASP A 44 7.90 3.73 -16.64
CA ASP A 44 8.19 3.60 -15.21
C ASP A 44 7.05 2.82 -14.51
N PRO A 45 7.28 2.01 -13.45
CA PRO A 45 6.19 1.53 -12.59
C PRO A 45 5.41 2.70 -11.98
N HIS A 46 4.11 2.49 -11.71
CA HIS A 46 3.27 3.56 -11.16
C HIS A 46 2.29 3.07 -10.10
N THR A 47 2.48 3.53 -8.87
CA THR A 47 1.65 3.30 -7.69
C THR A 47 0.14 3.29 -7.97
N ARG A 48 -0.36 4.33 -8.68
CA ARG A 48 -1.80 4.46 -8.95
C ARG A 48 -2.40 3.36 -9.85
N GLU A 49 -1.60 2.59 -10.57
CA GLU A 49 -2.05 1.46 -11.39
C GLU A 49 -1.74 0.11 -10.72
N LEU A 50 -0.57 0.01 -10.11
CA LEU A 50 -0.05 -1.24 -9.58
C LEU A 50 -0.81 -1.69 -8.32
N TRP A 51 -1.10 -0.80 -7.37
CA TRP A 51 -1.86 -1.18 -6.17
C TRP A 51 -3.28 -1.69 -6.49
N PRO A 52 -4.06 -1.04 -7.39
CA PRO A 52 -5.29 -1.64 -7.93
C PRO A 52 -5.07 -3.02 -8.57
N SER A 53 -4.01 -3.19 -9.36
CA SER A 53 -3.72 -4.47 -9.99
C SER A 53 -3.40 -5.55 -8.96
N MET A 54 -2.67 -5.22 -7.89
CA MET A 54 -2.33 -6.16 -6.81
C MET A 54 -3.54 -6.61 -6.00
N ILE A 55 -4.54 -5.75 -5.79
CA ILE A 55 -5.75 -6.11 -5.03
C ILE A 55 -6.82 -6.81 -5.89
N THR A 56 -6.74 -6.67 -7.23
CA THR A 56 -7.69 -7.26 -8.18
C THR A 56 -7.15 -8.53 -8.85
N GLY A 57 -5.85 -8.61 -9.04
CA GLY A 57 -5.15 -9.67 -9.77
C GLY A 57 -5.15 -9.50 -11.28
N VAL A 58 -5.60 -8.36 -11.80
CA VAL A 58 -5.70 -8.10 -13.23
C VAL A 58 -4.88 -6.89 -13.64
N ALA A 59 -4.48 -6.82 -14.90
CA ALA A 59 -3.65 -5.73 -15.40
C ALA A 59 -4.41 -4.39 -15.49
N PRO A 60 -3.71 -3.24 -15.59
CA PRO A 60 -4.33 -1.91 -15.71
C PRO A 60 -5.40 -1.79 -16.81
N ALA A 61 -5.16 -2.43 -17.95
CA ALA A 61 -6.08 -2.44 -19.09
C ALA A 61 -7.42 -3.14 -18.79
N GLU A 62 -7.44 -4.08 -17.84
CA GLU A 62 -8.62 -4.86 -17.48
C GLU A 62 -9.49 -4.13 -16.45
N HIS A 63 -8.88 -3.54 -15.42
CA HIS A 63 -9.61 -2.76 -14.42
C HIS A 63 -9.81 -1.27 -14.82
N GLY A 64 -9.20 -0.82 -15.93
CA GLY A 64 -9.39 0.50 -16.53
C GLY A 64 -8.84 1.67 -15.73
N ILE A 65 -7.94 1.41 -14.78
CA ILE A 65 -7.30 2.46 -13.97
C ILE A 65 -5.91 2.65 -14.54
N HIS A 66 -5.68 3.83 -15.11
CA HIS A 66 -4.43 4.17 -15.76
C HIS A 66 -3.80 5.44 -15.20
N ALA A 67 -2.49 5.41 -15.05
CA ALA A 67 -1.63 6.57 -14.90
C ALA A 67 -1.31 7.11 -16.30
N ALA A 68 -1.51 8.41 -16.46
CA ALA A 68 -1.14 9.09 -17.70
C ALA A 68 0.04 10.05 -17.51
N THR A 69 0.45 10.32 -16.26
CA THR A 69 1.61 11.10 -15.86
C THR A 69 2.09 10.65 -14.49
N GLU A 70 3.36 10.90 -14.13
CA GLU A 70 3.93 10.66 -12.78
C GLU A 70 3.15 11.36 -11.64
N ASN A 71 2.44 12.46 -11.93
CA ASN A 71 1.59 13.15 -10.97
C ASN A 71 0.11 12.71 -11.07
N GLY A 72 -0.13 11.58 -11.73
CA GLY A 72 -1.40 10.87 -11.80
C GLY A 72 -2.57 11.66 -12.38
N VAL A 73 -2.34 12.47 -13.42
CA VAL A 73 -3.44 13.11 -14.15
C VAL A 73 -3.74 12.31 -15.42
N ALA A 74 -4.63 11.33 -15.29
CA ALA A 74 -5.45 10.93 -16.42
C ALA A 74 -6.33 12.12 -16.82
N TRP A 75 -5.92 12.86 -17.85
CA TRP A 75 -6.77 13.79 -18.59
C TRP A 75 -7.87 13.03 -19.36
N ASN A 76 -8.61 12.16 -18.69
CA ASN A 76 -9.50 11.22 -19.35
C ASN A 76 -10.81 10.96 -18.59
N SER A 77 -11.48 12.03 -18.17
CA SER A 77 -12.91 11.97 -17.91
C SER A 77 -13.63 12.98 -18.81
N SER A 78 -14.56 12.48 -19.64
CA SER A 78 -15.67 13.11 -20.39
C SER A 78 -15.52 14.51 -21.03
N ILE A 79 -14.92 15.48 -20.35
CA ILE A 79 -14.68 16.87 -20.77
C ILE A 79 -13.82 16.95 -22.05
N LEU A 80 -12.80 16.10 -22.20
CA LEU A 80 -11.99 16.09 -23.42
C LEU A 80 -12.64 15.34 -24.60
N ARG A 81 -13.60 14.44 -24.38
CA ARG A 81 -14.41 13.90 -25.51
C ARG A 81 -15.40 14.93 -26.06
N ALA A 82 -15.87 15.84 -25.20
CA ALA A 82 -16.66 17.00 -25.63
C ALA A 82 -15.77 18.11 -26.25
N GLY A 83 -14.54 18.28 -25.75
CA GLY A 83 -13.59 19.32 -26.20
C GLY A 83 -12.71 18.95 -27.40
N SER A 84 -12.42 17.67 -27.66
CA SER A 84 -11.52 17.24 -28.74
C SER A 84 -12.11 17.38 -30.15
N ARG A 85 -13.42 17.65 -30.26
CA ARG A 85 -14.04 18.09 -31.51
C ARG A 85 -13.88 19.60 -31.76
N LEU A 86 -13.36 20.37 -30.81
CA LEU A 86 -13.29 21.84 -30.89
C LEU A 86 -11.90 22.45 -30.64
N ALA A 87 -10.87 21.67 -30.31
CA ALA A 87 -9.54 22.22 -30.06
C ALA A 87 -8.41 21.36 -30.65
N THR A 88 -8.19 21.49 -31.95
CA THR A 88 -6.85 21.31 -32.52
C THR A 88 -5.98 22.51 -32.12
N ASN A 89 -4.95 22.24 -31.33
CA ASN A 89 -3.79 23.07 -30.96
C ASN A 89 -3.84 23.85 -29.63
N THR A 90 -2.94 23.40 -28.73
CA THR A 90 -2.24 24.14 -27.67
C THR A 90 -3.10 24.86 -26.64
N ILE A 91 -3.41 24.15 -25.55
CA ILE A 91 -3.76 24.79 -24.28
C ILE A 91 -2.44 25.14 -23.57
N PRO A 92 -2.20 26.42 -23.21
CA PRO A 92 -0.99 26.84 -22.49
C PRO A 92 -0.88 26.22 -21.10
N ASP A 93 0.33 25.88 -20.67
CA ASP A 93 0.61 25.22 -19.38
C ASP A 93 0.11 26.03 -18.18
N ASP A 94 0.18 27.36 -18.24
CA ASP A 94 -0.33 28.26 -17.20
C ASP A 94 -1.85 28.12 -16.99
N LEU A 95 -2.58 27.85 -18.07
CA LEU A 95 -4.03 27.66 -18.00
C LEU A 95 -4.38 26.28 -17.45
N GLN A 96 -3.58 25.25 -17.76
CA GLN A 96 -3.72 23.93 -17.14
C GLN A 96 -3.42 23.99 -15.64
N ALA A 97 -2.35 24.67 -15.24
CA ALA A 97 -1.97 24.84 -13.84
C ALA A 97 -3.03 25.62 -13.07
N TRP A 98 -3.57 26.70 -13.66
CA TRP A 98 -4.65 27.49 -13.07
C TRP A 98 -5.96 26.70 -12.95
N LEU A 99 -6.36 25.96 -13.98
CA LEU A 99 -7.55 25.09 -13.95
C LEU A 99 -7.37 23.96 -12.92
N GLY A 100 -6.20 23.33 -12.88
CA GLY A 100 -5.88 22.26 -11.93
C GLY A 100 -5.84 22.74 -10.48
N LYS A 101 -5.37 23.96 -10.22
CA LYS A 101 -5.43 24.60 -8.90
C LYS A 101 -6.88 24.89 -8.49
N ARG A 102 -7.68 25.43 -9.41
CA ARG A 102 -9.08 25.78 -9.15
C ARG A 102 -9.97 24.56 -8.92
N LEU A 103 -9.71 23.45 -9.63
CA LEU A 103 -10.42 22.18 -9.43
C LEU A 103 -10.09 21.57 -8.06
N ARG A 104 -8.82 21.61 -7.64
CA ARG A 104 -8.39 21.21 -6.30
C ARG A 104 -9.02 22.07 -5.20
N GLU A 105 -9.06 23.40 -5.38
CA GLU A 105 -9.69 24.33 -4.44
C GLU A 105 -11.22 24.16 -4.32
N GLN A 106 -11.87 23.58 -5.33
CA GLN A 106 -13.31 23.29 -5.32
C GLN A 106 -13.67 21.91 -4.74
N GLY A 107 -12.70 21.18 -4.18
CA GLY A 107 -12.95 19.84 -3.62
C GLY A 107 -13.30 18.80 -4.68
N VAL A 108 -13.02 19.09 -5.96
CA VAL A 108 -12.99 18.07 -7.01
C VAL A 108 -11.67 17.32 -6.82
N GLY A 109 -11.63 16.49 -5.78
CA GLY A 109 -10.56 15.52 -5.58
C GLY A 109 -10.44 14.71 -6.86
N LEU A 110 -9.23 14.74 -7.44
CA LEU A 110 -8.89 14.08 -8.68
C LEU A 110 -9.16 12.58 -8.53
N ASP A 111 -10.29 12.13 -9.10
CA ASP A 111 -10.65 10.78 -9.57
C ASP A 111 -10.06 9.54 -8.85
N ALA A 112 -9.80 9.63 -7.53
CA ALA A 112 -9.38 8.51 -6.71
C ALA A 112 -10.50 7.47 -6.72
N LYS A 113 -10.20 6.27 -7.19
CA LYS A 113 -11.22 5.22 -7.24
C LYS A 113 -11.54 4.76 -5.81
N THR A 114 -12.83 4.54 -5.58
CA THR A 114 -13.37 4.03 -4.31
C THR A 114 -13.87 2.61 -4.53
N PRO A 115 -14.17 1.82 -3.47
CA PRO A 115 -14.76 0.49 -3.63
C PRO A 115 -16.00 0.44 -4.55
N ALA A 116 -16.78 1.52 -4.61
CA ALA A 116 -17.93 1.62 -5.51
C ALA A 116 -17.54 1.52 -6.99
N TYR A 117 -16.37 2.05 -7.39
CA TYR A 117 -15.89 1.91 -8.77
C TYR A 117 -15.70 0.44 -9.14
N TYR A 118 -15.06 -0.34 -8.28
CA TYR A 118 -14.80 -1.76 -8.52
C TYR A 118 -16.11 -2.54 -8.59
N HIS A 119 -17.03 -2.27 -7.67
CA HIS A 119 -18.37 -2.88 -7.68
C HIS A 119 -19.18 -2.53 -8.93
N ASP A 120 -19.25 -1.26 -9.30
CA ASP A 120 -20.05 -0.76 -10.43
C ASP A 120 -19.51 -1.25 -11.79
N ASN A 121 -18.23 -1.66 -11.85
CA ASN A 121 -17.58 -2.19 -13.04
C ASN A 121 -17.36 -3.70 -13.01
N ASP A 122 -17.93 -4.42 -12.03
CA ASP A 122 -17.81 -5.88 -11.88
C ASP A 122 -16.34 -6.37 -11.77
N ILE A 123 -15.51 -5.58 -11.08
CA ILE A 123 -14.09 -5.90 -10.83
C ILE A 123 -13.96 -6.45 -9.41
N SER A 124 -13.62 -7.72 -9.30
CA SER A 124 -13.42 -8.37 -8.00
C SER A 124 -12.15 -7.90 -7.31
N THR A 125 -12.20 -7.78 -5.98
CA THR A 125 -11.03 -7.49 -5.14
C THR A 125 -10.83 -8.57 -4.08
N VAL A 126 -9.63 -8.62 -3.49
CA VAL A 126 -9.36 -9.48 -2.32
C VAL A 126 -10.24 -9.17 -1.10
N PHE A 127 -10.92 -8.01 -1.09
CA PHE A 127 -11.79 -7.57 -0.01
C PHE A 127 -13.25 -8.00 -0.16
N ASP A 128 -13.64 -8.62 -1.27
CA ASP A 128 -15.03 -9.05 -1.52
C ASP A 128 -15.50 -10.09 -0.48
N GLY A 129 -14.56 -10.87 0.07
CA GLY A 129 -14.78 -11.81 1.17
C GLY A 129 -14.61 -11.21 2.57
N GLY A 130 -14.63 -9.88 2.70
CA GLY A 130 -14.33 -9.15 3.93
C GLY A 130 -12.84 -8.96 4.17
N GLY A 131 -12.53 -8.07 5.11
CA GLY A 131 -11.19 -7.60 5.42
C GLY A 131 -11.12 -6.07 5.53
N ARG A 132 -9.92 -5.56 5.79
CA ARG A 132 -9.65 -4.15 6.01
C ARG A 132 -8.60 -3.64 5.03
N ALA A 133 -9.04 -2.83 4.08
CA ALA A 133 -8.15 -1.95 3.31
C ALA A 133 -7.85 -0.68 4.12
N ILE A 134 -6.59 -0.24 4.09
CA ILE A 134 -6.11 0.99 4.76
C ILE A 134 -5.21 1.75 3.78
N SER A 135 -5.67 2.93 3.35
CA SER A 135 -4.90 3.83 2.48
C SER A 135 -4.45 3.29 1.12
N ILE A 136 -5.08 2.24 0.58
CA ILE A 136 -4.64 1.66 -0.69
C ILE A 136 -4.90 2.66 -1.84
N PRO A 137 -3.87 3.03 -2.64
CA PRO A 137 -4.03 3.93 -3.77
C PRO A 137 -5.11 3.46 -4.73
N ASN A 138 -5.99 4.38 -5.14
CA ASN A 138 -7.16 4.06 -5.97
C ASN A 138 -8.09 2.98 -5.40
N TYR A 139 -8.14 2.80 -4.07
CA TYR A 139 -9.16 2.04 -3.38
C TYR A 139 -9.57 2.77 -2.08
N GLU A 140 -9.83 4.07 -2.19
CA GLU A 140 -10.04 4.92 -1.02
C GLU A 140 -11.41 4.65 -0.39
N THR A 141 -11.42 4.21 0.88
CA THR A 141 -12.65 3.93 1.61
C THR A 141 -13.22 5.19 2.28
N GLU A 142 -14.50 5.17 2.67
CA GLU A 142 -15.08 6.25 3.49
C GLU A 142 -14.35 6.42 4.83
N ARG A 143 -13.85 5.31 5.39
CA ARG A 143 -13.07 5.29 6.62
C ARG A 143 -11.74 6.00 6.44
N ASP A 144 -11.06 5.78 5.31
CA ASP A 144 -9.79 6.46 5.01
C ASP A 144 -10.00 7.98 4.93
N ARG A 145 -11.02 8.41 4.17
CA ARG A 145 -11.39 9.83 4.05
C ARG A 145 -11.72 10.46 5.39
N ALA A 146 -12.51 9.79 6.22
CA ALA A 146 -12.90 10.28 7.53
C ALA A 146 -11.70 10.45 8.49
N ARG A 147 -10.58 9.79 8.22
CA ARG A 147 -9.36 9.84 9.05
C ARG A 147 -8.17 10.51 8.40
N GLY A 148 -8.33 11.06 7.20
CA GLY A 148 -7.24 11.71 6.46
C GLY A 148 -6.15 10.74 6.02
N LEU A 149 -6.51 9.48 5.77
CA LEU A 149 -5.62 8.39 5.37
C LEU A 149 -5.51 8.30 3.83
N ASP A 150 -5.35 9.45 3.19
CA ASP A 150 -5.33 9.58 1.73
C ASP A 150 -4.17 8.77 1.11
N GLY A 151 -4.49 7.92 0.14
CA GLY A 151 -3.54 7.13 -0.64
C GLY A 151 -2.82 7.95 -1.72
N ASN A 152 -3.36 9.10 -2.13
CA ASN A 152 -2.68 10.01 -3.06
C ASN A 152 -1.66 10.91 -2.37
N ARG A 153 -1.78 11.07 -1.05
CA ARG A 153 -0.88 11.84 -0.19
C ARG A 153 -0.73 13.30 -0.63
N ASP A 154 -1.76 13.85 -1.27
CA ASP A 154 -1.76 15.24 -1.76
C ASP A 154 -1.48 16.23 -0.63
N ALA A 155 -2.02 15.96 0.57
CA ALA A 155 -1.80 16.79 1.76
C ALA A 155 -0.34 16.77 2.24
N LEU A 156 0.35 15.64 2.15
CA LEU A 156 1.77 15.56 2.49
C LEU A 156 2.58 16.38 1.48
N TRP A 157 2.38 16.13 0.19
CA TRP A 157 3.12 16.82 -0.87
C TRP A 157 2.88 18.33 -0.84
N ALA A 158 1.66 18.76 -0.52
CA ALA A 158 1.34 20.17 -0.32
C ALA A 158 2.01 20.78 0.93
N THR A 159 2.35 19.96 1.93
CA THR A 159 3.00 20.44 3.16
C THR A 159 4.51 20.51 2.99
N ILE A 160 5.12 19.48 2.38
CA ILE A 160 6.59 19.44 2.22
C ILE A 160 7.08 20.24 1.01
N GLU A 161 6.17 20.59 0.09
CA GLU A 161 6.39 21.43 -1.10
C GLU A 161 7.73 21.12 -1.82
N PRO A 162 7.91 19.89 -2.33
CA PRO A 162 9.22 19.48 -2.81
C PRO A 162 9.65 20.26 -4.06
N ASP A 163 10.91 20.68 -4.06
CA ASP A 163 11.57 21.24 -5.24
C ASP A 163 12.00 20.10 -6.18
N LYS A 164 11.42 20.11 -7.39
CA LYS A 164 11.65 19.11 -8.45
C LYS A 164 12.69 19.57 -9.47
N SER A 165 13.60 20.46 -9.07
CA SER A 165 14.67 20.98 -9.94
C SER A 165 15.85 20.04 -10.13
N LEU A 166 15.91 18.93 -9.38
CA LEU A 166 16.96 17.92 -9.50
C LEU A 166 16.74 17.05 -10.76
N ASP A 167 17.84 16.58 -11.36
CA ASP A 167 17.79 15.67 -12.53
C ASP A 167 17.10 14.34 -12.17
N ASN A 168 17.27 13.88 -10.93
CA ASN A 168 16.60 12.74 -10.32
C ASN A 168 16.14 13.09 -8.90
N GLY A 169 14.95 12.60 -8.52
CA GLY A 169 14.35 12.86 -7.22
C GLY A 169 13.95 14.33 -6.99
N MET A 170 13.94 14.73 -5.72
CA MET A 170 13.49 16.05 -5.28
C MET A 170 14.15 16.48 -3.98
N ALA A 171 14.18 17.79 -3.72
CA ALA A 171 14.58 18.37 -2.44
C ALA A 171 13.34 18.77 -1.62
N PRO A 172 13.33 18.61 -0.29
CA PRO A 172 12.21 19.10 0.51
C PRO A 172 12.19 20.63 0.50
N GLY A 173 11.01 21.24 0.34
CA GLY A 173 10.80 22.68 0.47
C GLY A 173 10.73 23.17 1.92
N VAL A 174 10.70 22.24 2.87
CA VAL A 174 10.62 22.49 4.31
C VAL A 174 11.89 22.08 5.04
N ASP A 175 12.05 22.55 6.28
CA ASP A 175 13.16 22.11 7.13
C ASP A 175 13.04 20.64 7.55
N ARG A 176 14.15 20.08 8.05
CA ARG A 176 14.25 18.67 8.44
C ARG A 176 13.32 18.30 9.59
N GLU A 177 13.06 19.21 10.53
CA GLU A 177 12.16 18.93 11.66
C GLU A 177 10.72 18.75 11.17
N THR A 178 10.27 19.67 10.31
CA THR A 178 8.95 19.62 9.67
C THR A 178 8.81 18.37 8.80
N LEU A 179 9.82 18.05 7.99
CA LEU A 179 9.82 16.83 7.18
C LEU A 179 9.66 15.58 8.04
N TYR A 180 10.47 15.45 9.11
CA TYR A 180 10.41 14.28 10.00
C TYR A 180 9.08 14.18 10.72
N HIS A 181 8.52 15.31 11.16
CA HIS A 181 7.21 15.36 11.78
C HIS A 181 6.12 14.85 10.83
N GLU A 182 6.08 15.30 9.58
CA GLU A 182 5.05 14.90 8.63
C GLU A 182 5.15 13.43 8.22
N LEU A 183 6.37 12.94 7.93
CA LEU A 183 6.60 11.52 7.64
C LEU A 183 6.22 10.63 8.83
N GLY A 184 6.61 11.02 10.05
CA GLY A 184 6.27 10.29 11.27
C GLY A 184 4.76 10.32 11.58
N ARG A 185 4.09 11.46 11.37
CA ARG A 185 2.64 11.61 11.55
C ARG A 185 1.88 10.68 10.62
N GLU A 186 2.25 10.67 9.34
CA GLU A 186 1.62 9.81 8.34
C GLU A 186 1.79 8.33 8.69
N LEU A 187 3.01 7.92 9.02
CA LEU A 187 3.34 6.55 9.41
C LEU A 187 2.56 6.12 10.66
N GLY A 188 2.56 6.95 11.71
CA GLY A 188 1.88 6.64 12.97
C GLY A 188 0.38 6.44 12.82
N GLN A 189 -0.28 7.22 11.96
CA GLN A 189 -1.71 7.06 11.68
C GLN A 189 -2.03 5.68 11.08
N ARG A 190 -1.25 5.26 10.08
CA ARG A 190 -1.40 3.96 9.40
C ARG A 190 -1.09 2.78 10.32
N VAL A 191 -0.05 2.89 11.14
CA VAL A 191 0.29 1.88 12.15
C VAL A 191 -0.84 1.71 13.15
N GLY A 192 -1.42 2.81 13.66
CA GLY A 192 -2.54 2.76 14.59
C GLY A 192 -3.76 2.05 14.02
N GLU A 193 -4.12 2.32 12.76
CA GLU A 193 -5.24 1.66 12.10
C GLU A 193 -4.97 0.20 11.78
N THR A 194 -3.74 -0.13 11.37
CA THR A 194 -3.32 -1.50 11.10
C THR A 194 -3.40 -2.35 12.36
N THR A 195 -2.83 -1.88 13.46
CA THR A 195 -2.89 -2.55 14.76
C THR A 195 -4.33 -2.71 15.25
N ALA A 196 -5.17 -1.69 15.08
CA ALA A 196 -6.57 -1.76 15.47
C ALA A 196 -7.33 -2.81 14.64
N ALA A 197 -7.06 -2.92 13.34
CA ALA A 197 -7.67 -3.90 12.45
C ALA A 197 -7.24 -5.34 12.79
N ILE A 198 -5.94 -5.54 13.04
CA ILE A 198 -5.39 -6.85 13.47
C ILE A 198 -6.05 -7.27 14.79
N THR A 199 -6.09 -6.37 15.77
CA THR A 199 -6.66 -6.65 17.10
C THR A 199 -8.16 -6.91 17.03
N ALA A 200 -8.86 -6.33 16.06
CA ALA A 200 -10.28 -6.58 15.82
C ALA A 200 -10.57 -7.96 15.19
N GLY A 201 -9.53 -8.73 14.83
CA GLY A 201 -9.67 -10.05 14.24
C GLY A 201 -10.10 -10.02 12.78
N GLU A 202 -9.74 -8.96 12.03
CA GLU A 202 -10.03 -8.88 10.60
C GLU A 202 -9.31 -10.02 9.86
N PRO A 203 -10.00 -10.76 8.98
CA PRO A 203 -9.44 -11.95 8.31
C PRO A 203 -8.38 -11.59 7.24
N LEU A 204 -8.40 -10.35 6.78
CA LEU A 204 -7.41 -9.75 5.89
C LEU A 204 -7.21 -8.31 6.35
N VAL A 205 -5.98 -7.90 6.57
CA VAL A 205 -5.62 -6.49 6.77
C VAL A 205 -4.59 -6.13 5.73
N TRP A 206 -4.84 -5.10 4.93
CA TRP A 206 -3.88 -4.60 3.96
C TRP A 206 -3.71 -3.10 4.19
N CYS A 207 -2.52 -2.70 4.65
CA CYS A 207 -2.16 -1.31 4.82
C CYS A 207 -1.08 -0.91 3.85
N TRP A 208 -1.29 0.21 3.16
CA TRP A 208 -0.30 0.82 2.30
C TRP A 208 0.44 1.96 3.02
N PHE A 209 1.76 1.94 2.93
CA PHE A 209 2.72 2.90 3.47
C PHE A 209 3.54 3.52 2.33
N GLY A 210 3.21 4.75 1.93
CA GLY A 210 3.97 5.53 0.93
C GLY A 210 5.34 6.03 1.39
N LEU A 211 5.81 5.61 2.57
CA LEU A 211 6.95 6.22 3.25
C LEU A 211 8.26 6.07 2.46
N LEU A 212 8.58 4.85 2.01
CA LEU A 212 9.89 4.57 1.43
C LEU A 212 10.03 5.15 0.01
N ASP A 213 8.93 5.21 -0.76
CA ASP A 213 8.87 5.96 -2.02
C ASP A 213 9.22 7.44 -1.82
N THR A 214 8.62 8.12 -0.83
CA THR A 214 8.99 9.52 -0.53
C THR A 214 10.45 9.64 -0.11
N VAL A 215 10.92 8.73 0.72
CA VAL A 215 12.30 8.74 1.20
C VAL A 215 13.29 8.54 0.05
N GLY A 216 12.99 7.63 -0.87
CA GLY A 216 13.80 7.37 -2.06
C GLY A 216 13.85 8.56 -3.00
N HIS A 217 12.71 9.22 -3.26
CA HIS A 217 12.69 10.44 -4.05
C HIS A 217 13.46 11.59 -3.41
N LEU A 218 13.54 11.67 -2.08
CA LEU A 218 14.32 12.69 -1.38
C LEU A 218 15.81 12.32 -1.23
N GLN A 219 16.21 11.09 -1.57
CA GLN A 219 17.59 10.60 -1.43
C GLN A 219 18.61 11.50 -2.14
N PRO A 220 18.41 11.98 -3.39
CA PRO A 220 19.42 12.79 -4.08
C PRO A 220 19.74 14.10 -3.34
N ALA A 221 18.77 14.66 -2.60
CA ALA A 221 18.96 15.87 -1.82
C ALA A 221 19.51 15.61 -0.40
N LEU A 222 19.14 14.49 0.22
CA LEU A 222 19.37 14.23 1.65
C LEU A 222 20.44 13.15 1.94
N GLY A 223 20.81 12.36 0.92
CA GLY A 223 21.86 11.35 0.95
C GLY A 223 21.47 10.02 1.62
N ASP A 224 22.33 9.02 1.46
CA ASP A 224 22.12 7.64 1.91
C ASP A 224 21.84 7.49 3.41
N GLN A 225 22.41 8.36 4.26
CA GLN A 225 22.16 8.29 5.70
C GLN A 225 20.68 8.54 6.01
N PHE A 226 20.04 9.47 5.31
CA PHE A 226 18.61 9.75 5.48
C PHE A 226 17.77 8.53 5.07
N VAL A 227 18.10 7.89 3.95
CA VAL A 227 17.41 6.67 3.49
C VAL A 227 17.59 5.54 4.50
N ARG A 228 18.82 5.31 4.97
CA ARG A 228 19.11 4.31 6.00
C ARG A 228 18.28 4.52 7.26
N GLU A 229 18.25 5.74 7.79
CA GLU A 229 17.48 6.09 8.99
C GLU A 229 16.00 5.70 8.84
N TRP A 230 15.39 5.98 7.68
CA TRP A 230 13.98 5.65 7.45
C TRP A 230 13.72 4.19 7.10
N TYR A 231 14.69 3.47 6.52
CA TYR A 231 14.63 2.00 6.41
C TYR A 231 14.68 1.34 7.79
N GLU A 232 15.53 1.83 8.71
CA GLU A 232 15.57 1.38 10.10
C GLU A 232 14.24 1.67 10.83
N VAL A 233 13.60 2.81 10.56
CA VAL A 233 12.24 3.11 11.07
C VAL A 233 11.18 2.17 10.49
N ALA A 234 11.16 1.95 9.17
CA ALA A 234 10.21 1.04 8.52
C ALA A 234 10.35 -0.41 9.03
N ALA A 235 11.59 -0.85 9.24
CA ALA A 235 11.90 -2.14 9.86
C ALA A 235 11.34 -2.23 11.29
N GLY A 236 11.63 -1.25 12.15
CA GLY A 236 11.11 -1.23 13.53
C GLY A 236 9.57 -1.17 13.60
N ILE A 237 8.93 -0.48 12.66
CA ILE A 237 7.46 -0.49 12.54
C ILE A 237 6.96 -1.86 12.10
N THR A 238 7.61 -2.50 11.13
CA THR A 238 7.23 -3.85 10.68
C THR A 238 7.32 -4.84 11.84
N GLU A 239 8.40 -4.81 12.62
CA GLU A 239 8.55 -5.61 13.84
C GLU A 239 7.46 -5.29 14.88
N THR A 240 7.13 -4.01 15.06
CA THR A 240 6.07 -3.58 15.98
C THR A 240 4.72 -4.15 15.57
N VAL A 241 4.37 -4.10 14.28
CA VAL A 241 3.13 -4.68 13.77
C VAL A 241 3.16 -6.20 13.94
N ARG A 242 4.26 -6.87 13.56
CA ARG A 242 4.43 -8.33 13.74
C ARG A 242 4.25 -8.77 15.20
N SER A 243 4.63 -7.95 16.17
CA SER A 243 4.48 -8.27 17.60
C SER A 243 3.03 -8.38 18.09
N VAL A 244 2.07 -7.83 17.34
CA VAL A 244 0.63 -7.91 17.67
C VAL A 244 -0.15 -8.84 16.74
N VAL A 245 0.51 -9.46 15.76
CA VAL A 245 -0.10 -10.38 14.82
C VAL A 245 -0.29 -11.76 15.48
N PRO A 246 -1.44 -12.44 15.28
CA PRO A 246 -1.65 -13.81 15.76
C PRO A 246 -0.58 -14.79 15.23
N ALA A 247 -0.21 -15.78 16.03
CA ALA A 247 0.86 -16.73 15.69
C ALA A 247 0.56 -17.62 14.46
N ASP A 248 -0.71 -17.78 14.10
CA ASP A 248 -1.16 -18.55 12.95
C ASP A 248 -1.38 -17.70 11.69
N ALA A 249 -1.17 -16.39 11.77
CA ALA A 249 -1.33 -15.46 10.67
C ALA A 249 -0.14 -15.50 9.69
N THR A 250 -0.41 -15.17 8.43
CA THR A 250 0.64 -14.93 7.43
C THR A 250 0.86 -13.43 7.27
N VAL A 251 2.10 -12.97 7.45
CA VAL A 251 2.49 -11.56 7.24
C VAL A 251 3.27 -11.44 5.93
N LEU A 252 2.82 -10.55 5.05
CA LEU A 252 3.50 -10.18 3.81
C LEU A 252 3.98 -8.74 3.90
N ALA A 253 5.27 -8.51 3.70
CA ALA A 253 5.78 -7.20 3.32
C ALA A 253 5.91 -7.18 1.80
N ILE A 254 5.27 -6.22 1.14
CA ILE A 254 5.24 -6.16 -0.32
C ILE A 254 5.40 -4.73 -0.83
N SER A 255 6.02 -4.57 -1.99
CA SER A 255 6.08 -3.32 -2.75
C SER A 255 5.75 -3.57 -4.20
N ASP A 256 5.19 -2.57 -4.85
CA ASP A 256 4.94 -2.52 -6.29
C ASP A 256 6.19 -2.14 -7.11
N HIS A 257 7.18 -1.49 -6.49
CA HIS A 257 8.51 -1.27 -7.05
C HIS A 257 9.58 -1.04 -5.97
N GLY A 258 10.86 -1.10 -6.33
CA GLY A 258 11.95 -0.52 -5.53
C GLY A 258 12.12 0.97 -5.84
N ILE A 259 12.90 1.69 -5.03
CA ILE A 259 13.36 3.04 -5.37
C ILE A 259 14.78 3.25 -4.84
N GLN A 260 15.67 3.77 -5.70
CA GLN A 260 17.04 4.11 -5.35
C GLN A 260 17.46 5.39 -6.07
N GLU A 261 18.16 6.28 -5.38
CA GLU A 261 18.67 7.54 -5.94
C GLU A 261 17.56 8.35 -6.65
N GLY A 262 16.36 8.37 -6.07
CA GLY A 262 15.19 9.04 -6.62
C GLY A 262 14.61 8.47 -7.91
N THR A 263 15.01 7.27 -8.32
CA THR A 263 14.54 6.56 -9.52
C THR A 263 13.85 5.27 -9.11
N HIS A 264 12.71 4.94 -9.73
CA HIS A 264 12.03 3.68 -9.48
C HIS A 264 12.78 2.51 -10.11
N GLU A 265 12.82 1.39 -9.39
CA GLU A 265 13.37 0.15 -9.91
C GLU A 265 12.28 -0.62 -10.67
N HIS A 266 12.64 -1.24 -11.78
CA HIS A 266 11.71 -2.00 -12.63
C HIS A 266 11.49 -3.42 -12.11
N TYR A 267 11.46 -3.58 -10.79
CA TYR A 267 11.10 -4.80 -10.07
C TYR A 267 10.39 -4.44 -8.77
N ALA A 268 9.55 -5.36 -8.32
CA ALA A 268 8.88 -5.31 -7.03
C ALA A 268 9.58 -6.22 -6.01
N THR A 269 9.15 -6.12 -4.75
CA THR A 269 9.70 -6.92 -3.65
C THR A 269 8.58 -7.61 -2.90
N VAL A 270 8.75 -8.90 -2.60
CA VAL A 270 7.90 -9.64 -1.65
C VAL A 270 8.77 -10.25 -0.56
N ALA A 271 8.31 -10.19 0.70
CA ALA A 271 8.94 -10.80 1.85
C ALA A 271 7.91 -11.35 2.84
N SER A 272 8.25 -12.45 3.50
CA SER A 272 7.41 -13.11 4.52
C SER A 272 8.25 -14.05 5.37
N ASP A 273 7.76 -14.39 6.57
CA ASP A 273 8.31 -15.49 7.37
C ASP A 273 7.88 -16.86 6.84
N ASP A 274 6.76 -16.92 6.13
CA ASP A 274 6.31 -18.11 5.44
C ASP A 274 6.94 -18.14 4.04
N PRO A 275 7.70 -19.17 3.66
CA PRO A 275 8.24 -19.27 2.31
C PRO A 275 7.15 -19.41 1.24
N ALA A 276 5.96 -19.93 1.57
CA ALA A 276 4.91 -20.23 0.59
C ALA A 276 4.50 -19.03 -0.30
N PRO A 277 4.17 -17.84 0.24
CA PRO A 277 3.91 -16.65 -0.58
C PRO A 277 5.12 -16.20 -1.38
N VAL A 278 6.32 -16.28 -0.80
CA VAL A 278 7.56 -15.83 -1.45
C VAL A 278 7.89 -16.74 -2.62
N GLU A 279 7.65 -18.04 -2.53
CA GLU A 279 7.89 -18.99 -3.63
C GLU A 279 6.80 -18.97 -4.70
N ALA A 280 5.58 -18.55 -4.36
CA ALA A 280 4.42 -18.61 -5.25
C ALA A 280 4.16 -17.33 -6.05
N ILE A 281 4.58 -16.16 -5.56
CA ILE A 281 4.35 -14.87 -6.22
C ILE A 281 5.59 -14.48 -7.01
N GLU A 282 5.50 -14.51 -8.33
CA GLU A 282 6.57 -14.11 -9.27
C GLU A 282 6.28 -12.75 -9.92
N HIS A 283 5.01 -12.29 -9.93
CA HIS A 283 4.61 -10.96 -10.44
C HIS A 283 3.62 -10.27 -9.51
N VAL A 284 3.62 -8.93 -9.46
CA VAL A 284 2.66 -8.12 -8.66
C VAL A 284 1.18 -8.41 -8.91
N PHE A 285 0.83 -9.02 -10.05
CA PHE A 285 -0.56 -9.35 -10.39
C PHE A 285 -1.02 -10.67 -9.75
N GLU A 286 -0.10 -11.49 -9.27
CA GLU A 286 -0.41 -12.79 -8.67
C GLU A 286 -0.75 -12.69 -7.18
N VAL A 287 -0.54 -11.52 -6.59
CA VAL A 287 -0.78 -11.25 -5.16
C VAL A 287 -2.25 -11.51 -4.79
N ALA A 288 -3.20 -11.01 -5.59
CA ALA A 288 -4.61 -11.21 -5.31
C ALA A 288 -5.02 -12.68 -5.36
N ASP A 289 -4.48 -13.42 -6.32
CA ASP A 289 -4.80 -14.83 -6.52
C ASP A 289 -4.23 -15.69 -5.40
N TRP A 290 -2.99 -15.42 -4.97
CA TRP A 290 -2.41 -16.06 -3.79
C TRP A 290 -3.27 -15.81 -2.54
N ILE A 291 -3.69 -14.55 -2.29
CA ILE A 291 -4.53 -14.21 -1.13
C ILE A 291 -5.88 -14.96 -1.20
N ARG A 292 -6.54 -14.96 -2.37
CA ARG A 292 -7.82 -15.65 -2.54
C ARG A 292 -7.68 -17.15 -2.27
N GLN A 293 -6.65 -17.78 -2.82
CA GLN A 293 -6.37 -19.20 -2.62
C GLN A 293 -6.13 -19.51 -1.13
N ALA A 294 -5.25 -18.76 -0.46
CA ALA A 294 -4.93 -18.95 0.95
C ALA A 294 -6.18 -18.81 1.86
N ARG A 295 -7.11 -17.91 1.51
CA ARG A 295 -8.38 -17.75 2.24
C ARG A 295 -9.37 -18.89 1.99
N VAL A 296 -9.44 -19.43 0.79
CA VAL A 296 -10.29 -20.60 0.47
C VAL A 296 -9.79 -21.84 1.20
N GLU A 297 -8.47 -22.07 1.19
CA GLU A 297 -7.84 -23.20 1.89
C GLU A 297 -8.07 -23.12 3.42
N SER A 298 -8.07 -21.91 4.00
CA SER A 298 -8.45 -21.70 5.40
C SER A 298 -9.86 -22.18 5.71
N ALA A 299 -10.83 -21.80 4.86
CA ALA A 299 -12.25 -22.08 5.05
C ALA A 299 -12.61 -23.57 4.81
N ALA A 300 -11.79 -24.30 4.05
CA ALA A 300 -12.00 -25.70 3.74
C ALA A 300 -11.48 -26.67 4.83
N MET A 301 -10.67 -26.18 5.78
CA MET A 301 -10.21 -26.98 6.92
C MET A 301 -11.35 -27.25 7.90
N PRO A 302 -11.65 -28.52 8.26
CA PRO A 302 -12.70 -28.83 9.22
C PRO A 302 -12.41 -28.15 10.56
N GLU A 303 -13.44 -27.57 11.19
CA GLU A 303 -13.31 -27.04 12.55
C GLU A 303 -12.75 -28.15 13.46
N PRO A 304 -11.77 -27.84 14.32
CA PRO A 304 -11.38 -28.80 15.35
C PRO A 304 -12.64 -29.15 16.13
N GLU A 305 -13.02 -30.44 16.14
CA GLU A 305 -14.10 -30.92 16.99
C GLU A 305 -13.77 -30.48 18.41
N VAL A 306 -14.48 -29.48 18.92
CA VAL A 306 -14.43 -29.12 20.33
C VAL A 306 -15.03 -30.32 21.06
N SER A 307 -14.15 -31.20 21.52
CA SER A 307 -14.59 -32.39 22.26
C SER A 307 -15.30 -31.92 23.52
N ALA A 308 -16.35 -32.64 23.92
CA ALA A 308 -17.06 -32.38 25.17
C ALA A 308 -16.12 -32.40 26.39
N ASP A 309 -14.96 -33.05 26.27
CA ASP A 309 -13.93 -33.08 27.31
C ASP A 309 -13.10 -31.79 27.32
N GLY A 310 -12.80 -31.18 26.17
CA GLY A 310 -12.12 -29.87 26.11
C GLY A 310 -12.95 -28.73 26.69
N VAL A 311 -14.28 -28.76 26.52
CA VAL A 311 -15.20 -27.79 27.16
C VAL A 311 -15.22 -27.97 28.67
N ARG A 312 -15.20 -29.23 29.15
CA ARG A 312 -15.20 -29.54 30.58
C ARG A 312 -13.91 -29.10 31.27
N ASP A 313 -12.76 -29.24 30.62
CA ASP A 313 -11.48 -28.78 31.17
C ASP A 313 -11.43 -27.26 31.30
N VAL A 314 -11.85 -26.52 30.28
CA VAL A 314 -11.94 -25.05 30.34
C VAL A 314 -12.92 -24.59 31.42
N GLN A 315 -14.06 -25.27 31.55
CA GLN A 315 -15.07 -24.94 32.55
C GLN A 315 -14.59 -25.25 33.98
N ALA A 316 -13.83 -26.34 34.18
CA ALA A 316 -13.20 -26.67 35.45
C ALA A 316 -12.10 -25.66 35.81
N GLU A 317 -11.32 -25.18 34.84
CA GLU A 317 -10.28 -24.18 35.02
C GLU A 317 -10.87 -22.80 35.38
N LEU A 318 -11.97 -22.40 34.73
CA LEU A 318 -12.70 -21.18 35.06
C LEU A 318 -13.39 -21.23 36.44
N GLN A 319 -13.92 -22.39 36.85
CA GLN A 319 -14.41 -22.61 38.22
C GLN A 319 -13.27 -22.54 39.25
N ALA A 320 -12.12 -23.13 38.96
CA ALA A 320 -10.94 -23.07 39.85
C ALA A 320 -10.41 -21.63 40.02
N LEU A 321 -10.59 -20.78 39.01
CA LEU A 321 -10.25 -19.36 39.03
C LEU A 321 -11.37 -18.46 39.57
N GLY A 322 -12.55 -19.01 39.90
CA GLY A 322 -13.67 -18.28 40.51
C GLY A 322 -14.49 -17.40 39.55
N TYR A 323 -14.43 -17.67 38.25
CA TYR A 323 -15.18 -16.92 37.23
C TYR A 323 -16.58 -17.47 36.97
N THR A 324 -16.87 -18.69 37.42
CA THR A 324 -18.17 -19.35 37.26
C THR A 324 -18.49 -20.17 38.51
N ASP A 325 -19.77 -20.24 38.89
CA ASP A 325 -20.27 -21.07 40.01
C ASP A 325 -20.43 -22.55 39.65
#